data_AF-A0A226GRC0-F1
#
_entry.id   AF-A0A226GRC0-F1
#
_cell.length_a   1.000
_cell.length_b   1.000
_cell.length_c   1.000
_cell.angle_alpha   90.00
_cell.angle_beta   90.00
_cell.angle_gamma   90.00
#
_symmetry.space_group_name_H-M   'P 1'
#
loop_
_entity.id
_entity.type
_entity.pdbx_description
1 polymer ?
#
loop_
_entity_poly.entity_id
_entity_poly.type
_entity_poly.pdbx_seq_one_letter_code
_entity_poly.pdbx_strand_id
1 'polypeptide(L)'
;MMLIPPPEYATWTPKAKYDDVTEEEIKDVLLITFLIKKGYYDQKPTSMRAIAPVRVEFGRLFMLTLEGFNEHNPENKIELIESNGENYTWVFFLQNNWHRKEQHIIPDEHIGANPITENSVIICERRSKTKIVEPQKFIKSDGVIYDAEMMNETAEKNEINHIKNDEIKSKIN
;
A
#
# COMPACT_ATOMS: atom_id res chain seq x y z
N MET A 1 23.11 -0.09 12.87
CA MET A 1 22.00 -1.00 12.47
C MET A 1 21.59 -0.66 11.05
N MET A 2 21.55 -1.63 10.14
CA MET A 2 21.20 -1.38 8.73
C MET A 2 19.68 -1.11 8.62
N LEU A 3 19.32 0.13 8.29
CA LEU A 3 17.94 0.52 7.96
C LEU A 3 17.63 0.03 6.54
N ILE A 4 17.05 -1.17 6.43
CA ILE A 4 16.50 -1.64 5.15
C ILE A 4 15.28 -0.77 4.86
N PRO A 5 15.24 -0.02 3.74
CA PRO A 5 14.06 0.75 3.40
C PRO A 5 12.85 -0.18 3.29
N PRO A 6 11.67 0.25 3.79
CA PRO A 6 10.47 -0.54 3.64
C PRO A 6 10.22 -0.81 2.14
N PRO A 7 9.71 -2.00 1.78
CA PRO A 7 9.47 -2.34 0.38
C PRO A 7 8.56 -1.29 -0.27
N GLU A 8 9.00 -0.73 -1.40
CA GLU A 8 8.18 0.13 -2.23
C GLU A 8 7.13 -0.74 -2.93
N TYR A 9 5.88 -0.63 -2.50
CA TYR A 9 4.79 -1.37 -3.12
C TYR A 9 4.41 -0.70 -4.44
N ALA A 10 4.25 -1.50 -5.50
CA ALA A 10 3.67 -1.02 -6.75
C ALA A 10 2.24 -0.53 -6.46
N THR A 11 2.04 0.78 -6.62
CA THR A 11 0.75 1.42 -6.41
C THR A 11 -0.01 1.52 -7.73
N TRP A 12 -1.33 1.41 -7.69
CA TRP A 12 -2.18 1.43 -8.88
C TRP A 12 -3.27 2.49 -8.79
N THR A 13 -3.47 3.23 -9.87
CA THR A 13 -4.51 4.27 -9.97
C THR A 13 -5.57 3.86 -11.00
N PRO A 14 -6.86 3.92 -10.65
CA PRO A 14 -7.94 3.62 -11.58
C PRO A 14 -7.91 4.47 -12.84
N LYS A 15 -8.25 3.85 -13.98
CA LYS A 15 -8.60 4.53 -15.23
C LYS A 15 -9.91 5.31 -15.03
N ALA A 16 -10.18 6.26 -15.93
CA ALA A 16 -11.37 7.12 -15.82
C ALA A 16 -12.71 6.36 -15.94
N LYS A 17 -12.72 5.24 -16.66
CA LYS A 17 -13.89 4.39 -16.85
C LYS A 17 -13.47 2.96 -17.16
N TYR A 18 -14.31 2.02 -16.75
CA TYR A 18 -14.22 0.61 -17.10
C TYR A 18 -15.49 0.16 -17.82
N ASP A 19 -15.34 -0.77 -18.75
CA ASP A 19 -16.47 -1.43 -19.41
C ASP A 19 -17.04 -2.54 -18.53
N ASP A 20 -18.34 -2.79 -18.62
CA ASP A 20 -19.01 -3.89 -17.92
C ASP A 20 -18.44 -5.24 -18.31
N VAL A 21 -18.49 -6.21 -17.38
CA VAL A 21 -18.03 -7.57 -17.63
C VAL A 21 -18.94 -8.25 -18.66
N THR A 22 -18.35 -8.83 -19.70
CA THR A 22 -19.08 -9.53 -20.76
C THR A 22 -19.44 -10.96 -20.36
N GLU A 23 -20.44 -11.55 -21.02
CA GLU A 23 -20.83 -12.96 -20.78
C GLU A 23 -19.67 -13.94 -21.04
N GLU A 24 -18.80 -13.66 -22.01
CA GLU A 24 -17.66 -14.51 -22.32
C GLU A 24 -16.61 -14.52 -21.21
N GLU A 25 -16.48 -13.42 -20.48
CA GLU A 25 -15.55 -13.28 -19.37
C GLU A 25 -16.03 -14.02 -18.11
N ILE A 26 -17.35 -14.24 -17.95
CA ILE A 26 -17.98 -14.84 -16.76
C ILE A 26 -17.90 -16.38 -16.75
N LYS A 27 -17.31 -17.02 -17.77
CA LYS A 27 -17.26 -18.50 -17.89
C LYS A 27 -16.68 -19.22 -16.67
N ASP A 28 -15.62 -18.65 -16.08
CA ASP A 28 -14.92 -19.19 -14.93
C ASP A 28 -14.88 -18.12 -13.84
N VAL A 29 -15.39 -18.40 -12.64
CA VAL A 29 -15.48 -17.41 -11.55
C VAL A 29 -14.95 -17.96 -10.23
N LEU A 30 -14.47 -17.05 -9.39
CA LEU A 30 -14.12 -17.27 -7.99
C LEU A 30 -15.03 -16.44 -7.10
N LEU A 31 -15.31 -16.90 -5.88
CA LEU A 31 -15.94 -16.07 -4.86
C LEU A 31 -14.86 -15.52 -3.92
N ILE A 32 -14.68 -14.19 -3.92
CA ILE A 32 -13.65 -13.51 -3.13
C ILE A 32 -14.26 -12.53 -2.14
N THR A 33 -13.45 -12.03 -1.21
CA THR A 33 -13.83 -10.97 -0.28
C THR A 33 -12.84 -9.81 -0.35
N PHE A 34 -13.32 -8.59 -0.61
CA PHE A 34 -12.56 -7.37 -0.41
C PHE A 34 -12.67 -6.91 1.03
N LEU A 35 -11.53 -6.58 1.65
CA LEU A 35 -11.42 -5.95 2.95
C LEU A 35 -10.92 -4.52 2.74
N ILE A 36 -11.80 -3.53 2.94
CA ILE A 36 -11.57 -2.15 2.52
C ILE A 36 -12.13 -1.17 3.56
N LYS A 37 -11.47 -0.05 3.80
CA LYS A 37 -12.01 1.04 4.61
C LYS A 37 -12.94 1.92 3.79
N LYS A 38 -14.06 2.40 4.35
CA LYS A 38 -15.00 3.22 3.57
C LYS A 38 -14.40 4.58 3.24
N GLY A 39 -13.95 5.31 4.25
CA GLY A 39 -13.11 6.50 4.11
C GLY A 39 -11.63 6.24 4.32
N TYR A 40 -10.80 7.20 3.92
CA TYR A 40 -9.34 7.12 4.12
C TYR A 40 -8.94 7.06 5.60
N TYR A 41 -9.62 7.84 6.46
CA TYR A 41 -9.32 7.95 7.89
C TYR A 41 -10.07 6.94 8.76
N ASP A 42 -10.91 6.08 8.17
CA ASP A 42 -11.65 5.09 8.93
C ASP A 42 -10.71 4.08 9.60
N GLN A 43 -11.04 3.70 10.84
CA GLN A 43 -10.25 2.71 11.56
C GLN A 43 -10.63 1.28 11.20
N LYS A 44 -11.92 1.02 10.97
CA LYS A 44 -12.45 -0.32 10.76
C LYS A 44 -12.68 -0.59 9.26
N PRO A 45 -12.13 -1.67 8.71
CA PRO A 45 -12.48 -2.09 7.36
C PRO A 45 -13.89 -2.71 7.35
N THR A 46 -14.53 -2.64 6.19
CA THR A 46 -15.72 -3.39 5.82
C THR A 46 -15.32 -4.52 4.89
N SER A 47 -16.06 -5.64 4.96
CA SER A 47 -15.92 -6.74 4.04
C SER A 47 -16.99 -6.67 2.95
N MET A 48 -16.62 -6.96 1.71
CA MET A 48 -17.56 -7.10 0.59
C MET A 48 -17.24 -8.36 -0.20
N ARG A 49 -18.23 -9.25 -0.38
CA ARG A 49 -18.07 -10.42 -1.24
C ARG A 49 -18.32 -10.05 -2.70
N ALA A 50 -17.52 -10.59 -3.59
CA ALA A 50 -17.64 -10.36 -5.03
C ALA A 50 -17.45 -11.68 -5.80
N ILE A 51 -18.21 -11.83 -6.88
CA ILE A 51 -17.95 -12.85 -7.90
C ILE A 51 -16.84 -12.29 -8.80
N ALA A 52 -15.75 -13.02 -8.91
CA ALA A 52 -14.54 -12.62 -9.62
C ALA A 52 -14.31 -13.52 -10.83
N PRO A 53 -14.69 -13.07 -12.04
CA PRO A 53 -14.38 -13.79 -13.26
C PRO A 53 -12.88 -13.86 -13.49
N VAL A 54 -12.36 -15.06 -13.71
CA VAL A 54 -10.92 -15.36 -13.78
C VAL A 54 -10.23 -14.60 -14.92
N ARG A 55 -10.99 -14.25 -15.97
CA ARG A 55 -10.53 -13.60 -17.20
C ARG A 55 -10.64 -12.08 -17.19
N VAL A 56 -11.04 -11.47 -16.08
CA VAL A 56 -11.16 -10.00 -15.96
C VAL A 56 -9.92 -9.45 -15.26
N GLU A 57 -9.42 -8.28 -15.69
CA GLU A 57 -8.35 -7.55 -14.97
C GLU A 57 -8.79 -7.27 -13.53
N PHE A 58 -7.92 -7.51 -12.54
CA PHE A 58 -8.28 -7.33 -11.13
C PHE A 58 -8.74 -5.90 -10.83
N GLY A 59 -8.02 -4.90 -11.32
CA GLY A 59 -8.34 -3.48 -11.10
C GLY A 59 -9.68 -3.08 -11.71
N ARG A 60 -10.05 -3.64 -12.86
CA ARG A 60 -11.37 -3.46 -13.48
C ARG A 60 -12.47 -4.02 -12.61
N LEU A 61 -12.33 -5.28 -12.18
CA LEU A 61 -13.30 -5.91 -11.28
C LEU A 61 -13.47 -5.11 -9.99
N PHE A 62 -12.36 -4.68 -9.39
CA PHE A 62 -12.36 -3.91 -8.16
C PHE A 62 -13.20 -2.64 -8.30
N MET A 63 -12.96 -1.82 -9.33
CA MET A 63 -13.69 -0.57 -9.54
C MET A 63 -15.18 -0.79 -9.79
N LEU A 64 -15.55 -1.71 -10.68
CA LEU A 64 -16.95 -2.03 -10.96
C LEU A 64 -17.67 -2.51 -9.68
N THR A 65 -16.98 -3.29 -8.83
CA THR A 65 -17.56 -3.74 -7.57
C THR A 65 -17.80 -2.58 -6.60
N LEU A 66 -16.84 -1.64 -6.47
CA LEU A 66 -17.02 -0.48 -5.59
C LEU A 66 -18.10 0.48 -6.08
N GLU A 67 -18.17 0.71 -7.39
CA GLU A 67 -19.19 1.54 -8.04
C GLU A 67 -20.58 0.94 -7.81
N GLY A 68 -20.76 -0.35 -8.11
CA GLY A 68 -22.01 -1.05 -7.84
C GLY A 68 -22.38 -1.04 -6.36
N PHE A 69 -21.42 -1.21 -5.44
CA PHE A 69 -21.68 -1.07 -4.01
C PHE A 69 -22.18 0.32 -3.64
N ASN A 70 -21.55 1.36 -4.16
CA ASN A 70 -21.89 2.76 -3.88
C ASN A 70 -23.26 3.16 -4.43
N GLU A 71 -23.65 2.61 -5.58
CA GLU A 71 -24.99 2.79 -6.16
C GLU A 71 -26.08 2.19 -5.26
N HIS A 72 -25.84 0.99 -4.72
CA HIS A 72 -26.78 0.32 -3.81
C HIS A 72 -26.78 0.89 -2.39
N ASN A 73 -25.72 1.61 -1.99
CA ASN A 73 -25.53 2.14 -0.63
C ASN A 73 -25.25 3.65 -0.64
N PRO A 74 -26.20 4.50 -1.09
CA PRO A 74 -25.95 5.92 -1.32
C PRO A 74 -25.55 6.70 -0.06
N GLU A 75 -26.05 6.29 1.11
CA GLU A 75 -25.76 6.92 2.41
C GLU A 75 -24.45 6.42 3.04
N ASN A 76 -23.79 5.41 2.45
CA ASN A 76 -22.71 4.68 3.10
C ASN A 76 -21.64 4.21 2.10
N LYS A 77 -21.21 5.15 1.25
CA LYS A 77 -20.30 4.91 0.12
C LYS A 77 -18.85 4.68 0.55
N ILE A 78 -18.12 3.96 -0.28
CA ILE A 78 -16.67 3.90 -0.32
C ILE A 78 -16.15 5.14 -1.06
N GLU A 79 -15.24 5.89 -0.45
CA GLU A 79 -14.61 7.06 -1.08
C GLU A 79 -13.66 6.63 -2.21
N LEU A 80 -13.95 7.05 -3.44
CA LEU A 80 -13.13 6.69 -4.62
C LEU A 80 -12.19 7.83 -5.05
N ILE A 81 -12.54 9.06 -4.68
CA ILE A 81 -11.87 10.29 -5.11
C ILE A 81 -11.34 11.01 -3.87
N GLU A 82 -10.12 11.53 -3.97
CA GLU A 82 -9.47 12.39 -2.99
C GLU A 82 -10.14 13.78 -2.93
N SER A 83 -9.86 14.55 -1.87
CA SER A 83 -10.38 15.92 -1.72
C SER A 83 -9.94 16.89 -2.82
N ASN A 84 -8.87 16.56 -3.55
CA ASN A 84 -8.36 17.33 -4.70
C ASN A 84 -9.07 17.00 -6.03
N GLY A 85 -9.99 16.02 -6.04
CA GLY A 85 -10.68 15.57 -7.24
C GLY A 85 -9.97 14.47 -8.04
N GLU A 86 -8.81 13.99 -7.60
CA GLU A 86 -8.11 12.86 -8.23
C GLU A 86 -8.57 11.51 -7.66
N ASN A 87 -8.43 10.43 -8.45
CA ASN A 87 -8.67 9.08 -7.95
C ASN A 87 -7.65 8.71 -6.87
N TYR A 88 -8.12 8.04 -5.81
CA TYR A 88 -7.21 7.39 -4.87
C TYR A 88 -6.32 6.38 -5.58
N THR A 89 -5.08 6.25 -5.10
CA THR A 89 -4.16 5.19 -5.49
C THR A 89 -4.29 4.02 -4.52
N TRP A 90 -4.12 2.79 -4.99
CA TRP A 90 -4.37 1.57 -4.25
C TRP A 90 -3.19 0.60 -4.27
N VAL A 91 -3.07 -0.19 -3.21
CA VAL A 91 -2.21 -1.38 -3.13
C VAL A 91 -3.05 -2.54 -2.66
N PHE A 92 -2.77 -3.72 -3.21
CA PHE A 92 -3.57 -4.92 -2.99
C PHE A 92 -2.69 -6.10 -2.61
N PHE A 93 -3.14 -6.85 -1.61
CA PHE A 93 -2.46 -8.04 -1.15
C PHE A 93 -3.45 -9.03 -0.54
N LEU A 94 -3.09 -10.31 -0.59
CA LEU A 94 -3.87 -11.36 0.05
C LEU A 94 -3.69 -11.30 1.56
N GLN A 95 -4.80 -11.44 2.28
CA GLN A 95 -4.77 -11.71 3.70
C GLN A 95 -4.23 -13.12 3.94
N ASN A 96 -2.93 -13.19 4.20
CA ASN A 96 -2.25 -14.42 4.50
C ASN A 96 -2.19 -14.70 6.01
N ASN A 97 -1.99 -15.96 6.37
CA ASN A 97 -1.60 -16.30 7.73
C ASN A 97 -0.28 -15.61 8.07
N TRP A 98 -0.11 -15.17 9.32
CA TRP A 98 1.01 -14.37 9.82
C TRP A 98 2.42 -14.91 9.50
N HIS A 99 2.57 -16.20 9.18
CA HIS A 99 3.84 -16.85 8.85
C HIS A 99 4.14 -16.95 7.34
N ARG A 100 3.21 -16.55 6.47
CA ARG A 100 3.42 -16.56 5.02
C ARG A 100 3.88 -15.19 4.56
N LYS A 101 4.72 -15.19 3.51
CA LYS A 101 5.09 -13.96 2.81
C LYS A 101 3.83 -13.27 2.28
N GLU A 102 3.84 -11.94 2.31
CA GLU A 102 2.80 -11.12 1.68
C GLU A 102 2.74 -11.43 0.18
N GLN A 103 1.53 -11.60 -0.34
CA GLN A 103 1.29 -11.90 -1.75
C GLN A 103 0.56 -10.71 -2.37
N HIS A 104 1.30 -9.93 -3.16
CA HIS A 104 0.75 -8.79 -3.88
C HIS A 104 -0.14 -9.23 -5.05
N ILE A 105 -1.10 -8.38 -5.36
CA ILE A 105 -1.96 -8.49 -6.52
C ILE A 105 -1.58 -7.39 -7.50
N ILE A 106 -1.34 -7.77 -8.75
CA ILE A 106 -1.03 -6.88 -9.87
C ILE A 106 -2.37 -6.50 -10.52
N PRO A 107 -2.82 -5.24 -10.42
CA PRO A 107 -4.19 -4.90 -10.80
C PRO A 107 -4.46 -4.90 -12.30
N ASP A 108 -3.41 -4.67 -13.11
CA ASP A 108 -3.51 -4.70 -14.57
C ASP A 108 -3.42 -6.12 -15.16
N GLU A 109 -3.27 -7.14 -14.30
CA GLU A 109 -3.31 -8.55 -14.68
C GLU A 109 -4.69 -9.16 -14.40
N HIS A 110 -5.02 -10.24 -15.12
CA HIS A 110 -6.25 -10.99 -14.90
C HIS A 110 -6.29 -11.61 -13.49
N ILE A 111 -7.51 -11.83 -12.97
CA ILE A 111 -7.72 -12.53 -11.69
C ILE A 111 -6.96 -13.87 -11.64
N GLY A 112 -7.00 -14.66 -12.71
CA GLY A 112 -6.33 -15.96 -12.78
C GLY A 112 -4.80 -15.92 -12.89
N ALA A 113 -4.22 -14.78 -13.26
CA ALA A 113 -2.77 -14.59 -13.28
C ALA A 113 -2.22 -14.13 -11.92
N ASN A 114 -3.11 -13.66 -11.05
CA ASN A 114 -2.79 -13.30 -9.68
C ASN A 114 -2.88 -14.52 -8.74
N PRO A 115 -2.26 -14.48 -7.54
CA PRO A 115 -2.33 -15.58 -6.57
C PRO A 115 -3.70 -15.76 -5.89
N ILE A 116 -4.79 -15.35 -6.55
CA ILE A 116 -6.15 -15.36 -6.01
C ILE A 116 -6.77 -16.74 -6.21
N THR A 117 -7.36 -17.28 -5.15
CA THR A 117 -8.08 -18.56 -5.17
C THR A 117 -9.49 -18.39 -4.61
N GLU A 118 -10.30 -19.43 -4.70
CA GLU A 118 -11.63 -19.46 -4.10
C GLU A 118 -11.58 -19.08 -2.60
N ASN A 119 -12.48 -18.19 -2.18
CA ASN A 119 -12.55 -17.60 -0.84
C ASN A 119 -11.33 -16.78 -0.39
N SER A 120 -10.45 -16.37 -1.30
CA SER A 120 -9.39 -15.40 -0.98
C SER A 120 -9.98 -14.12 -0.37
N VAL A 121 -9.34 -13.65 0.71
CA VAL A 121 -9.61 -12.33 1.28
C VAL A 121 -8.51 -11.39 0.82
N ILE A 122 -8.91 -10.28 0.23
CA ILE A 122 -8.04 -9.32 -0.44
C ILE A 122 -8.10 -8.02 0.34
N ILE A 123 -6.96 -7.58 0.84
CA ILE A 123 -6.83 -6.32 1.56
C ILE A 123 -6.59 -5.22 0.53
N CYS A 124 -7.44 -4.20 0.55
CA CYS A 124 -7.39 -3.07 -0.36
C CYS A 124 -7.02 -1.81 0.43
N GLU A 125 -5.79 -1.33 0.27
CA GLU A 125 -5.30 -0.16 0.97
C GLU A 125 -5.18 1.04 0.04
N ARG A 126 -5.76 2.17 0.45
CA ARG A 126 -5.47 3.46 -0.19
C ARG A 126 -4.05 3.91 0.16
N ARG A 127 -3.33 4.38 -0.83
CA ARG A 127 -2.10 5.14 -0.66
C ARG A 127 -2.39 6.56 -1.12
N SER A 128 -2.16 7.54 -0.25
CA SER A 128 -2.09 8.91 -0.73
C SER A 128 -0.89 9.02 -1.64
N LYS A 129 -1.00 9.81 -2.72
CA LYS A 129 0.18 10.42 -3.34
C LYS A 129 0.76 11.39 -2.32
N THR A 130 1.40 10.88 -1.27
CA THR A 130 2.37 11.71 -0.56
C THR A 130 3.37 12.05 -1.66
N LYS A 131 3.42 13.31 -2.10
CA LYS A 131 4.55 13.81 -2.88
C LYS A 131 5.77 13.16 -2.25
N ILE A 132 6.56 12.42 -3.03
CA ILE A 132 7.88 12.00 -2.57
C ILE A 132 8.50 13.29 -2.04
N VAL A 133 8.55 13.43 -0.72
CA VAL A 133 9.32 14.50 -0.13
C VAL A 133 10.72 13.97 -0.38
N GLU A 134 11.34 14.45 -1.46
CA GLU A 134 12.79 14.35 -1.62
C GLU A 134 13.39 14.57 -0.23
N PRO A 135 14.25 13.67 0.26
CA PRO A 135 14.73 13.71 1.63
C PRO A 135 15.07 15.15 1.98
N GLN A 136 14.32 15.74 2.91
CA GLN A 136 14.40 17.17 3.16
C GLN A 136 15.84 17.49 3.53
N LYS A 137 16.53 18.26 2.67
CA LYS A 137 17.80 18.89 3.03
C LYS A 137 17.49 19.84 4.17
N PHE A 138 17.76 19.42 5.41
CA PHE A 138 17.64 20.29 6.57
C PHE A 138 18.83 21.26 6.58
N ILE A 139 18.57 22.52 6.20
CA ILE A 139 19.55 23.59 6.35
C ILE A 139 19.53 24.02 7.82
N LYS A 140 20.58 23.70 8.58
CA LYS A 140 20.84 24.35 9.87
C LYS A 140 21.40 25.75 9.63
N SER A 141 21.24 26.65 10.60
CA SER A 141 21.63 28.06 10.53
C SER A 141 23.14 28.32 10.47
N ASP A 142 23.95 27.29 10.30
CA ASP A 142 25.40 27.32 10.07
C ASP A 142 25.76 27.36 8.57
N GLY A 143 24.77 27.27 7.67
CA GLY A 143 24.97 27.35 6.22
C GLY A 143 25.54 26.08 5.60
N VAL A 144 25.59 24.98 6.35
CA VAL A 144 26.12 23.70 5.88
C VAL A 144 24.95 22.81 5.41
N ILE A 145 25.05 22.31 4.18
CA ILE A 145 24.09 21.36 3.62
C ILE A 145 24.53 19.96 4.03
N TYR A 146 23.77 19.33 4.92
CA TYR A 146 23.97 17.94 5.31
C TYR A 146 23.01 17.06 4.51
N ASP A 147 23.54 16.06 3.81
CA ASP A 147 22.74 14.96 3.29
C ASP A 147 22.61 13.84 4.35
N ALA A 148 21.71 12.89 4.09
CA ALA A 148 21.42 11.79 5.00
C ALA A 148 22.65 10.89 5.25
N GLU A 149 23.60 10.85 4.32
CA GLU A 149 24.86 10.10 4.43
C GLU A 149 25.79 10.77 5.45
N MET A 150 25.93 12.10 5.41
CA MET A 150 26.74 12.86 6.37
C MET A 150 26.19 12.81 7.80
N MET A 151 24.87 12.73 7.99
CA MET A 151 24.26 12.62 9.32
C MET A 151 24.54 11.25 9.96
N ASN A 152 24.52 10.17 9.19
CA ASN A 152 24.88 8.83 9.66
C ASN A 152 26.37 8.76 10.02
N GLU A 153 27.27 9.31 9.21
CA GLU A 153 28.70 9.33 9.55
C GLU A 153 29.00 10.13 10.83
N THR A 154 28.27 11.22 11.06
CA THR A 154 28.47 12.06 12.24
C THR A 154 27.92 11.37 13.49
N ALA A 155 26.78 10.67 13.38
CA ALA A 155 26.23 9.84 14.45
C ALA A 155 27.15 8.66 14.80
N GLU A 156 27.67 7.95 13.80
CA GLU A 156 28.62 6.84 14.01
C GLU A 156 29.92 7.32 14.66
N LYS A 157 30.49 8.46 14.21
CA LYS A 157 31.69 9.05 14.84
C LYS A 157 31.45 9.43 16.30
N ASN A 158 30.27 9.94 16.64
CA ASN A 158 29.93 10.31 18.02
C ASN A 158 29.71 9.09 18.91
N GLU A 159 29.07 8.03 18.40
CA GLU A 159 28.90 6.76 19.13
C GLU A 159 30.24 6.07 19.39
N ILE A 160 31.13 6.02 18.40
CA ILE A 160 32.48 5.43 18.54
C ILE A 160 33.31 6.19 19.60
N ASN A 161 33.19 7.53 19.63
CA ASN A 161 33.89 8.35 20.62
C ASN A 161 33.33 8.17 22.03
N HIS A 162 32.02 7.94 22.17
CA HIS A 162 31.40 7.66 23.47
C HIS A 162 31.84 6.29 24.01
N ILE A 163 31.85 5.26 23.16
CA ILE A 163 32.30 3.89 23.51
C ILE A 163 33.77 3.89 23.92
N LYS A 164 34.65 4.58 23.18
CA LYS A 164 36.07 4.72 23.55
C LYS A 164 36.26 5.40 24.90
N ASN A 165 35.48 6.43 25.20
CA ASN A 165 35.58 7.12 26.48
C ASN A 165 35.09 6.27 27.66
N ASP A 166 34.12 5.39 27.45
CA ASP A 166 33.65 4.47 28.49
C ASP A 166 34.59 3.28 28.71
N GLU A 167 35.24 2.77 27.66
CA GLU A 167 36.31 1.75 27.79
C GLU A 167 37.56 2.28 28.50
N ILE A 168 37.89 3.56 28.35
CA ILE A 168 39.01 4.18 29.07
C ILE A 168 38.67 4.32 30.57
N LYS A 169 37.41 4.64 30.92
CA LYS A 169 36.97 4.76 32.31
C LYS A 169 36.88 3.41 33.04
N SER A 170 36.58 2.31 32.34
CA SER A 170 36.49 0.98 32.97
C SER A 170 37.85 0.34 33.27
N LYS A 171 38.95 0.84 32.69
CA LYS A 171 40.32 0.36 32.96
C LYS A 171 41.03 1.06 34.12
N ILE A 172 40.40 2.08 34.72
CA ILE A 172 40.99 2.92 35.78
C ILE A 172 40.42 2.57 37.18
N ASN A 173 39.51 1.58 37.29
CA ASN A 173 39.01 1.05 38.55
C ASN A 173 39.53 -0.36 38.84
#